data_AF-A0A0C1J9D7-F1
#
_entry.id   AF-A0A0C1J9D7-F1
#
_cell.length_a   1.000
_cell.length_b   1.000
_cell.length_c   1.000
_cell.angle_alpha   90.00
_cell.angle_beta   90.00
_cell.angle_gamma   90.00
#
_symmetry.space_group_name_H-M   'P 1'
#
loop_
_entity.id
_entity.type
_entity.pdbx_description
1 polymer ?
#
loop_
_entity_poly.entity_id
_entity_poly.type
_entity_poly.pdbx_seq_one_letter_code
_entity_poly.pdbx_strand_id
1 'polypeptide(L)'
;MSKGNIRNLLRRDTRADRVVPPTGFTAQLTLFVSGAMAFLAVFALALSLASGRLADRWASELAGAATLRINAPAEQRAAQTEAALSVLRQTPGVASARALTGEEQAALLSPWFGPDLPLDALPIPQLIEIIEGEPGLDATGLRLRLGAEVPGAVLDDHTRWREPLVDAAMSLRRLGWISILLIGGATAAMITLAANASLAANAQIIEVLRQVGARDRFIAGAFVRRFTFRALFGAAVGTLLGMSGVLLLPEASDAGGFLTGLGFQGIGWILPALIPILGAGVAFLATWSAAQRKLKELS
;
A
#
# COMPACT_ATOMS: atom_id res chain seq x y z
N MET A 1 -20.25 -23.94 -16.50
CA MET A 1 -20.63 -22.79 -17.38
C MET A 1 -19.61 -22.69 -18.51
N SER A 2 -20.02 -22.84 -19.78
CA SER A 2 -19.08 -22.74 -20.93
C SER A 2 -18.70 -21.28 -21.21
N LYS A 3 -17.40 -21.03 -21.49
CA LYS A 3 -16.82 -19.70 -21.80
C LYS A 3 -17.58 -18.93 -22.89
N GLY A 4 -18.33 -19.61 -23.76
CA GLY A 4 -19.17 -19.00 -24.80
C GLY A 4 -20.34 -18.17 -24.27
N ASN A 5 -20.89 -18.48 -23.09
CA ASN A 5 -22.06 -17.75 -22.55
C ASN A 5 -21.71 -16.37 -21.98
N ILE A 6 -20.52 -16.20 -21.39
CA ILE A 6 -20.07 -14.92 -20.81
C ILE A 6 -19.81 -13.90 -21.93
N ARG A 7 -19.21 -14.35 -23.04
CA ARG A 7 -18.86 -13.51 -24.18
C ARG A 7 -20.09 -12.98 -24.93
N ASN A 8 -21.18 -13.74 -24.98
CA ASN A 8 -22.45 -13.28 -25.58
C ASN A 8 -23.20 -12.28 -24.70
N LEU A 9 -23.03 -12.31 -23.38
CA LEU A 9 -23.64 -11.32 -22.46
C LEU A 9 -22.99 -9.93 -22.58
N LEU A 10 -21.70 -9.87 -22.96
CA LEU A 10 -20.96 -8.61 -23.17
C LEU A 10 -21.02 -8.05 -24.60
N ARG A 11 -21.50 -8.81 -25.59
CA ARG A 11 -21.57 -8.34 -26.98
C ARG A 11 -22.66 -7.27 -27.11
N ARG A 12 -22.34 -6.13 -27.73
CA ARG A 12 -23.24 -4.97 -27.87
C ARG A 12 -24.33 -5.31 -28.88
N ASP A 13 -25.55 -5.54 -28.39
CA ASP A 13 -26.75 -5.71 -29.22
C ASP A 13 -27.65 -4.50 -28.99
N THR A 14 -27.62 -3.59 -29.97
CA THR A 14 -28.30 -2.29 -29.99
C THR A 14 -29.83 -2.43 -29.93
N ARG A 15 -30.38 -3.59 -30.30
CA ARG A 15 -31.82 -3.88 -30.18
C ARG A 15 -32.23 -4.22 -28.74
N ALA A 16 -31.36 -4.90 -27.99
CA ALA A 16 -31.61 -5.24 -26.58
C ALA A 16 -31.47 -4.03 -25.63
N ASP A 17 -30.60 -3.06 -25.95
CA ASP A 17 -30.41 -1.85 -25.12
C ASP A 17 -31.61 -0.88 -25.17
N ARG A 18 -32.49 -0.97 -26.18
CA ARG A 18 -33.72 -0.16 -26.27
C ARG A 18 -34.85 -0.66 -25.37
N VAL A 19 -34.74 -1.89 -24.87
CA VAL A 19 -35.81 -2.57 -24.12
C VAL A 19 -35.85 -2.14 -22.64
N VAL A 20 -34.75 -1.57 -22.13
CA VAL A 20 -34.67 -1.02 -20.77
C VAL A 20 -34.58 0.50 -20.87
N PRO A 21 -35.48 1.30 -20.26
CA PRO A 21 -35.51 2.76 -20.40
C PRO A 21 -34.14 3.42 -20.16
N PRO A 22 -33.65 4.33 -21.04
CA PRO A 22 -32.27 4.86 -21.06
C PRO A 22 -31.85 5.64 -19.81
N THR A 23 -32.80 6.08 -18.99
CA THR A 23 -32.59 7.01 -17.86
C THR A 23 -33.45 6.62 -16.65
N GLY A 24 -32.92 6.88 -15.44
CA GLY A 24 -33.60 6.63 -14.16
C GLY A 24 -32.66 6.93 -12.99
N PHE A 25 -33.20 7.13 -11.79
CA PHE A 25 -32.43 7.47 -10.58
C PHE A 25 -31.31 6.46 -10.28
N THR A 26 -31.58 5.16 -10.45
CA THR A 26 -30.60 4.08 -10.27
C THR A 26 -29.40 4.18 -11.21
N ALA A 27 -29.58 4.78 -12.41
CA ALA A 27 -28.51 4.96 -13.37
C ALA A 27 -27.51 6.04 -12.94
N GLN A 28 -28.01 7.18 -12.46
CA GLN A 28 -27.18 8.27 -11.93
C GLN A 28 -26.49 7.83 -10.65
N LEU A 29 -27.20 7.12 -9.77
CA LEU A 29 -26.66 6.59 -8.52
C LEU A 29 -25.50 5.62 -8.77
N THR A 30 -25.69 4.65 -9.68
CA THR A 30 -24.62 3.68 -10.03
C THR A 30 -23.39 4.39 -10.55
N LEU A 31 -23.58 5.34 -11.48
CA LEU A 31 -22.48 6.10 -12.06
C LEU A 31 -21.71 6.89 -11.00
N PHE A 32 -22.44 7.66 -10.18
CA PHE A 32 -21.87 8.51 -9.16
C PHE A 32 -21.13 7.71 -8.10
N VAL A 33 -21.76 6.67 -7.54
CA VAL A 33 -21.13 5.87 -6.48
C VAL A 33 -19.94 5.08 -7.03
N SER A 34 -19.99 4.54 -8.24
CA SER A 34 -18.81 3.90 -8.84
C SER A 34 -17.66 4.89 -9.04
N GLY A 35 -17.94 6.14 -9.40
CA GLY A 35 -16.92 7.19 -9.47
C GLY A 35 -16.36 7.57 -8.11
N ALA A 36 -17.21 7.84 -7.13
CA ALA A 36 -16.77 8.17 -5.77
C ALA A 36 -15.95 7.03 -5.14
N MET A 37 -16.39 5.78 -5.30
CA MET A 37 -15.69 4.61 -4.77
C MET A 37 -14.35 4.38 -5.49
N ALA A 38 -14.29 4.57 -6.81
CA ALA A 38 -13.03 4.48 -7.55
C ALA A 38 -12.05 5.60 -7.15
N PHE A 39 -12.53 6.82 -6.94
CA PHE A 39 -11.73 7.92 -6.40
C PHE A 39 -11.12 7.55 -5.04
N LEU A 40 -11.93 7.07 -4.10
CA LEU A 40 -11.45 6.62 -2.79
C LEU A 40 -10.49 5.44 -2.90
N ALA A 41 -10.73 4.50 -3.82
CA ALA A 41 -9.86 3.36 -4.05
C ALA A 41 -8.47 3.79 -4.56
N VAL A 42 -8.37 4.84 -5.38
CA VAL A 42 -7.08 5.40 -5.81
C VAL A 42 -6.28 5.90 -4.61
N PHE A 43 -6.89 6.66 -3.69
CA PHE A 43 -6.20 7.15 -2.50
C PHE A 43 -5.83 6.03 -1.54
N ALA A 44 -6.71 5.05 -1.33
CA ALA A 44 -6.41 3.88 -0.50
C ALA A 44 -5.24 3.07 -1.07
N LEU A 45 -5.19 2.91 -2.40
CA LEU A 45 -4.09 2.25 -3.10
C LEU A 45 -2.79 3.06 -3.02
N ALA A 46 -2.83 4.37 -3.25
CA ALA A 46 -1.67 5.26 -3.13
C ALA A 46 -1.06 5.18 -1.73
N LEU A 47 -1.89 5.29 -0.69
CA LEU A 47 -1.46 5.20 0.70
C LEU A 47 -0.86 3.82 1.03
N SER A 48 -1.50 2.73 0.57
CA SER A 48 -1.01 1.37 0.80
C SER A 48 0.37 1.15 0.18
N LEU A 49 0.55 1.57 -1.07
CA LEU A 49 1.82 1.46 -1.79
C LEU A 49 2.90 2.36 -1.20
N ALA A 50 2.57 3.59 -0.82
CA ALA A 50 3.51 4.51 -0.18
C ALA A 50 3.99 3.97 1.18
N SER A 51 3.08 3.43 1.99
CA SER A 51 3.41 2.81 3.28
C SER A 51 4.30 1.57 3.10
N GLY A 52 4.05 0.77 2.07
CA GLY A 52 4.91 -0.37 1.72
C GLY A 52 6.34 0.05 1.39
N ARG A 53 6.52 1.03 0.49
CA ARG A 53 7.87 1.53 0.12
C ARG A 53 8.60 2.13 1.32
N LEU A 54 7.88 2.79 2.23
CA LEU A 54 8.47 3.31 3.46
C LEU A 54 8.98 2.17 4.35
N ALA A 55 8.16 1.14 4.55
CA ALA A 55 8.56 -0.05 5.31
C ALA A 55 9.81 -0.71 4.69
N ASP A 56 9.83 -0.88 3.37
CA ASP A 56 10.95 -1.52 2.66
C ASP A 56 12.24 -0.69 2.74
N ARG A 57 12.17 0.65 2.59
CA ARG A 57 13.34 1.54 2.73
C ARG A 57 13.92 1.47 4.14
N TRP A 58 13.07 1.60 5.17
CA TRP A 58 13.53 1.55 6.55
C TRP A 58 14.03 0.16 6.94
N ALA A 59 13.41 -0.91 6.44
CA ALA A 59 13.90 -2.28 6.59
C ALA A 59 15.26 -2.50 5.91
N SER A 60 15.51 -1.87 4.77
CA SER A 60 16.82 -1.95 4.11
C SER A 60 17.91 -1.17 4.86
N GLU A 61 17.58 -0.03 5.47
CA GLU A 61 18.50 0.73 6.32
C GLU A 61 18.78 0.01 7.65
N LEU A 62 17.83 -0.80 8.13
CA LEU A 62 17.99 -1.67 9.30
C LEU A 62 19.05 -2.76 9.10
N ALA A 63 19.30 -3.17 7.86
CA ALA A 63 20.16 -4.32 7.55
C ALA A 63 21.64 -3.97 7.28
N GLY A 64 22.06 -2.69 7.45
CA GLY A 64 23.31 -2.21 6.88
C GLY A 64 24.34 -1.60 7.82
N ALA A 65 23.94 -1.09 9.00
CA ALA A 65 24.85 -0.38 9.87
C ALA A 65 24.43 -0.46 11.35
N ALA A 66 25.33 -0.99 12.17
CA ALA A 66 25.26 -0.90 13.63
C ALA A 66 26.42 -0.04 14.14
N THR A 67 26.20 0.64 15.27
CA THR A 67 27.25 1.46 15.89
C THR A 67 27.58 0.88 17.26
N LEU A 68 28.85 0.59 17.50
CA LEU A 68 29.32 0.23 18.83
C LEU A 68 29.96 1.44 19.50
N ARG A 69 29.49 1.77 20.69
CA ARG A 69 30.00 2.88 21.49
C ARG A 69 30.81 2.36 22.66
N ILE A 70 32.05 2.83 22.82
CA ILE A 70 32.92 2.53 23.95
C ILE A 70 32.92 3.70 24.92
N ASN A 71 32.28 3.52 26.06
CA ASN A 71 32.28 4.45 27.19
C ASN A 71 33.35 4.02 28.20
N ALA A 72 34.56 4.58 28.08
CA ALA A 72 35.67 4.27 28.97
C ALA A 72 36.52 5.52 29.27
N PRO A 73 37.19 5.58 30.44
CA PRO A 73 38.21 6.58 30.72
C PRO A 73 39.28 6.62 29.62
N ALA A 74 39.86 7.80 29.36
CA ALA A 74 40.80 8.01 28.26
C ALA A 74 41.95 6.99 28.23
N GLU A 75 42.48 6.63 29.41
CA GLU A 75 43.57 5.66 29.57
C GLU A 75 43.20 4.23 29.13
N GLN A 76 41.93 3.85 29.24
CA GLN A 76 41.46 2.47 28.95
C GLN A 76 40.77 2.38 27.59
N ARG A 77 40.43 3.52 26.97
CA ARG A 77 39.63 3.60 25.76
C ARG A 77 40.29 2.88 24.58
N ALA A 78 41.61 3.07 24.41
CA ALA A 78 42.36 2.41 23.34
C ALA A 78 42.37 0.88 23.48
N ALA A 79 42.64 0.38 24.68
CA ALA A 79 42.66 -1.06 24.97
C ALA A 79 41.27 -1.70 24.76
N GLN A 80 40.21 -1.04 25.24
CA GLN A 80 38.83 -1.52 25.04
C GLN A 80 38.39 -1.45 23.57
N THR A 81 38.85 -0.45 22.82
CA THR A 81 38.57 -0.34 21.38
C THR A 81 39.20 -1.50 20.60
N GLU A 82 40.47 -1.84 20.88
CA GLU A 82 41.12 -2.98 20.21
C GLU A 82 40.47 -4.31 20.58
N ALA A 83 40.11 -4.50 21.85
CA ALA A 83 39.37 -5.68 22.31
C ALA A 83 38.02 -5.80 21.58
N ALA A 84 37.27 -4.71 21.46
CA ALA A 84 36.01 -4.67 20.73
C ALA A 84 36.19 -5.00 19.24
N LEU A 85 37.20 -4.43 18.58
CA LEU A 85 37.50 -4.74 17.17
C LEU A 85 37.88 -6.22 16.98
N SER A 86 38.62 -6.81 17.93
CA SER A 86 38.95 -8.24 17.90
C SER A 86 37.68 -9.12 17.98
N VAL A 87 36.77 -8.80 18.90
CA VAL A 87 35.47 -9.47 19.02
C VAL A 87 34.67 -9.35 17.73
N LEU A 88 34.56 -8.14 17.17
CA LEU A 88 33.79 -7.87 15.95
C LEU A 88 34.35 -8.62 14.74
N ARG A 89 35.68 -8.64 14.55
CA ARG A 89 36.34 -9.39 13.46
C ARG A 89 36.10 -10.89 13.53
N GLN A 90 35.89 -11.43 14.72
CA GLN A 90 35.61 -12.86 14.94
C GLN A 90 34.13 -13.18 14.94
N THR A 91 33.25 -12.18 14.83
CA THR A 91 31.80 -12.37 14.89
C THR A 91 31.25 -12.67 13.49
N PRO A 92 30.59 -13.82 13.30
CA PRO A 92 29.88 -14.09 12.05
C PRO A 92 28.81 -13.03 11.77
N GLY A 93 28.69 -12.61 10.51
CA GLY A 93 27.74 -11.57 10.10
C GLY A 93 28.25 -10.13 10.24
N VAL A 94 29.49 -9.93 10.67
CA VAL A 94 30.19 -8.63 10.51
C VAL A 94 30.96 -8.64 9.19
N ALA A 95 30.56 -7.80 8.24
CA ALA A 95 31.31 -7.62 6.99
C ALA A 95 32.57 -6.76 7.21
N SER A 96 32.44 -5.69 7.97
CA SER A 96 33.58 -4.85 8.36
C SER A 96 33.29 -4.11 9.67
N ALA A 97 34.32 -3.88 10.48
CA ALA A 97 34.25 -3.06 11.69
C ALA A 97 35.43 -2.09 11.73
N ARG A 98 35.15 -0.80 11.96
CA ARG A 98 36.15 0.27 11.93
C ARG A 98 35.88 1.31 13.01
N ALA A 99 36.91 1.65 13.77
CA ALA A 99 36.87 2.76 14.70
C ALA A 99 36.87 4.10 13.94
N LEU A 100 35.93 4.98 14.23
CA LEU A 100 35.91 6.33 13.66
C LEU A 100 37.01 7.19 14.27
N THR A 101 37.71 7.93 13.42
CA THR A 101 38.72 8.91 13.82
C THR A 101 38.07 10.12 14.52
N GLY A 102 38.88 10.90 15.26
CA GLY A 102 38.40 12.12 15.91
C GLY A 102 37.85 13.13 14.90
N GLU A 103 38.49 13.26 13.73
CA GLU A 103 38.04 14.15 12.65
C GLU A 103 36.68 13.73 12.07
N GLU A 104 36.46 12.43 11.85
CA GLU A 104 35.17 11.91 11.39
C GLU A 104 34.07 12.15 12.44
N GLN A 105 34.37 11.95 13.73
CA GLN A 105 33.42 12.27 14.81
C GLN A 105 33.13 13.77 14.90
N ALA A 106 34.12 14.63 14.65
CA ALA A 106 33.96 16.09 14.57
C ALA A 106 32.99 16.46 13.45
N ALA A 107 33.20 15.87 12.27
CA ALA A 107 32.38 16.11 11.09
C ALA A 107 30.92 15.70 11.32
N LEU A 108 30.66 14.61 12.05
CA LEU A 108 29.31 14.19 12.43
C LEU A 108 28.61 15.18 13.39
N LEU A 109 29.38 15.86 14.24
CA LEU A 109 28.86 16.81 15.23
C LEU A 109 28.74 18.24 14.68
N SER A 110 29.50 18.57 13.64
CA SER A 110 29.57 19.93 13.05
C SER A 110 28.22 20.54 12.66
N PRO A 111 27.23 19.81 12.08
CA PRO A 111 25.93 20.39 11.74
C PRO A 111 25.16 20.95 12.94
N TRP A 112 25.43 20.44 14.14
CA TRP A 112 24.73 20.81 15.37
C TRP A 112 25.51 21.83 16.20
N PHE A 113 26.83 21.69 16.24
CA PHE A 113 27.69 22.46 17.15
C PHE A 113 28.62 23.45 16.44
N GLY A 114 28.63 23.47 15.10
CA GLY A 114 29.55 24.26 14.30
C GLY A 114 30.92 23.58 14.11
N PRO A 115 31.79 24.15 13.25
CA PRO A 115 33.09 23.56 12.90
C PRO A 115 34.14 23.67 14.01
N ASP A 116 34.01 24.60 14.96
CA ASP A 116 35.01 24.91 15.98
C ASP A 116 34.75 24.20 17.33
N LEU A 117 34.31 22.94 17.31
CA LEU A 117 34.03 22.18 18.52
C LEU A 117 35.34 21.57 19.11
N PRO A 118 35.74 21.91 20.35
CA PRO A 118 36.92 21.31 20.98
C PRO A 118 36.60 19.89 21.47
N LEU A 119 36.73 18.90 20.58
CA LEU A 119 36.47 17.49 20.88
C LEU A 119 37.31 16.94 22.04
N ASP A 120 38.55 17.39 22.16
CA ASP A 120 39.50 16.91 23.17
C ASP A 120 39.11 17.31 24.61
N ALA A 121 38.27 18.34 24.75
CA ALA A 121 37.77 18.82 26.05
C ALA A 121 36.47 18.12 26.48
N LEU A 122 35.83 17.39 25.57
CA LEU A 122 34.57 16.71 25.82
C LEU A 122 34.83 15.22 26.11
N PRO A 123 34.16 14.62 27.11
CA PRO A 123 34.19 13.18 27.32
C PRO A 123 33.33 12.50 26.25
N ILE A 124 33.81 12.50 25.01
CA ILE A 124 33.17 11.81 23.90
C ILE A 124 33.56 10.33 23.91
N PRO A 125 32.59 9.43 23.64
CA PRO A 125 32.84 8.01 23.59
C PRO A 125 33.49 7.64 22.25
N GLN A 126 34.26 6.55 22.21
CA GLN A 126 34.80 6.05 20.95
C GLN A 126 33.70 5.34 20.17
N LEU A 127 33.50 5.72 18.91
CA LEU A 127 32.52 5.10 18.02
C LEU A 127 33.23 4.11 17.09
N ILE A 128 32.59 2.94 16.90
CA ILE A 128 33.00 1.91 15.95
C ILE A 128 31.81 1.67 15.02
N GLU A 129 32.03 1.91 13.73
CA GLU A 129 31.09 1.59 12.65
C GLU A 129 31.18 0.09 12.35
N ILE A 130 30.01 -0.57 12.31
CA ILE A 130 29.88 -1.99 11.98
C ILE A 130 28.99 -2.09 10.75
N ILE A 131 29.54 -2.65 9.68
CA ILE A 131 28.78 -3.02 8.48
C ILE A 131 28.41 -4.49 8.61
N GLU A 132 27.13 -4.78 8.58
CA GLU A 132 26.60 -6.14 8.63
C GLU A 132 26.83 -6.86 7.29
N GLY A 133 27.08 -8.17 7.37
CA GLY A 133 27.31 -9.05 6.22
C GLY A 133 26.23 -10.13 6.10
N GLU A 134 26.46 -11.08 5.19
CA GLU A 134 25.61 -12.26 5.02
C GLU A 134 26.32 -13.50 5.56
N PRO A 135 25.70 -14.30 6.46
CA PRO A 135 24.36 -14.11 7.04
C PRO A 135 24.31 -12.92 8.03
N GLY A 136 23.12 -12.35 8.24
CA GLY A 136 22.91 -11.18 9.10
C GLY A 136 23.45 -11.31 10.53
N LEU A 137 23.80 -10.18 11.15
CA LEU A 137 24.43 -10.11 12.46
C LEU A 137 23.47 -10.53 13.59
N ASP A 138 23.88 -11.48 14.44
CA ASP A 138 23.18 -11.73 15.71
C ASP A 138 23.54 -10.64 16.74
N ALA A 139 22.81 -9.52 16.67
CA ALA A 139 22.99 -8.39 17.58
C ALA A 139 22.80 -8.77 19.05
N THR A 140 21.93 -9.74 19.36
CA THR A 140 21.70 -10.17 20.74
C THR A 140 22.86 -10.99 21.29
N GLY A 141 23.34 -11.96 20.52
CA GLY A 141 24.54 -12.73 20.85
C GLY A 141 25.78 -11.84 20.97
N LEU A 142 25.97 -10.92 20.03
CA LEU A 142 27.09 -9.97 20.06
C LEU A 142 27.04 -9.07 21.31
N ARG A 143 25.86 -8.57 21.69
CA ARG A 143 25.69 -7.73 22.89
C ARG A 143 26.08 -8.47 24.17
N LEU A 144 25.72 -9.75 24.28
CA LEU A 144 26.09 -10.60 25.42
C LEU A 144 27.60 -10.84 25.47
N ARG A 145 28.23 -11.12 24.32
CA ARG A 145 29.68 -11.32 24.22
C ARG A 145 30.47 -10.05 24.55
N LEU A 146 30.07 -8.92 23.98
CA LEU A 146 30.68 -7.62 24.26
C LEU A 146 30.54 -7.22 25.74
N GLY A 147 29.39 -7.51 26.36
CA GLY A 147 29.20 -7.24 27.80
C GLY A 147 30.15 -8.03 28.71
N ALA A 148 30.64 -9.19 28.25
CA ALA A 148 31.60 -10.01 28.98
C ALA A 148 33.07 -9.62 28.69
N GLU A 149 33.40 -9.34 27.43
CA GLU A 149 34.78 -9.06 27.01
C GLU A 149 35.17 -7.58 27.09
N VAL A 150 34.21 -6.65 26.95
CA VAL A 150 34.45 -5.20 26.89
C VAL A 150 33.38 -4.44 27.72
N PRO A 151 33.59 -4.22 29.02
CA PRO A 151 32.57 -3.65 29.92
C PRO A 151 32.06 -2.25 29.53
N GLY A 152 32.87 -1.45 28.82
CA GLY A 152 32.47 -0.12 28.34
C GLY A 152 31.68 -0.14 27.02
N ALA A 153 31.49 -1.30 26.40
CA ALA A 153 30.91 -1.43 25.07
C ALA A 153 29.38 -1.48 25.11
N VAL A 154 28.74 -0.52 24.44
CA VAL A 154 27.29 -0.43 24.27
C VAL A 154 26.98 -0.52 22.79
N LEU A 155 26.43 -1.66 22.37
CA LEU A 155 25.98 -1.87 20.99
C LEU A 155 24.65 -1.14 20.77
N ASP A 156 24.64 -0.24 19.79
CA ASP A 156 23.46 0.43 19.27
C ASP A 156 23.10 -0.16 17.91
N ASP A 157 22.28 -1.20 17.96
CA ASP A 157 21.52 -1.67 16.81
C ASP A 157 20.29 -0.77 16.71
N HIS A 158 20.26 0.11 15.72
CA HIS A 158 19.19 1.10 15.50
C HIS A 158 17.81 0.45 15.22
N THR A 159 17.72 -0.88 15.34
CA THR A 159 16.56 -1.77 15.30
C THR A 159 15.48 -1.36 16.28
N ARG A 160 15.81 -1.07 17.53
CA ARG A 160 14.80 -0.86 18.59
C ARG A 160 13.88 0.34 18.37
N TRP A 161 14.38 1.39 17.71
CA TRP A 161 13.59 2.59 17.38
C TRP A 161 12.89 2.48 16.02
N ARG A 162 13.43 1.70 15.09
CA ARG A 162 12.97 1.62 13.71
C ARG A 162 12.03 0.44 13.43
N GLU A 163 12.12 -0.66 14.17
CA GLU A 163 11.18 -1.80 14.08
C GLU A 163 9.71 -1.38 14.28
N PRO A 164 9.34 -0.62 15.34
CA PRO A 164 7.94 -0.21 15.54
C PRO A 164 7.41 0.67 14.40
N LEU A 165 8.31 1.42 13.75
CA LEU A 165 7.99 2.29 12.63
C LEU A 165 7.74 1.49 11.34
N VAL A 166 8.53 0.44 11.09
CA VAL A 166 8.29 -0.51 10.00
C VAL A 166 6.98 -1.27 10.23
N ASP A 167 6.71 -1.71 11.45
CA ASP A 167 5.45 -2.38 11.81
C ASP A 167 4.23 -1.47 11.65
N ALA A 168 4.36 -0.18 12.00
CA ALA A 168 3.32 0.82 11.77
C ALA A 168 3.06 1.01 10.27
N ALA A 169 4.13 1.14 9.46
CA ALA A 169 4.01 1.26 8.01
C ALA A 169 3.39 0.00 7.37
N MET A 170 3.75 -1.20 7.82
CA MET A 170 3.11 -2.44 7.40
C MET A 170 1.64 -2.52 7.81
N SER A 171 1.29 -2.02 8.99
CA SER A 171 -0.11 -1.95 9.46
C SER A 171 -0.94 -1.00 8.61
N LEU A 172 -0.39 0.16 8.22
CA LEU A 172 -1.04 1.08 7.28
C LEU A 172 -1.21 0.46 5.89
N ARG A 173 -0.21 -0.30 5.41
CA ARG A 173 -0.34 -1.06 4.15
C ARG A 173 -1.50 -2.05 4.21
N ARG A 174 -1.63 -2.82 5.29
CA ARG A 174 -2.75 -3.75 5.53
C ARG A 174 -4.08 -3.01 5.58
N LEU A 175 -4.14 -1.89 6.29
CA LEU A 175 -5.34 -1.07 6.39
C LEU A 175 -5.80 -0.59 5.01
N GLY A 176 -4.88 -0.14 4.15
CA GLY A 176 -5.20 0.24 2.78
C GLY A 176 -5.80 -0.90 1.95
N TRP A 177 -5.27 -2.12 2.06
CA TRP A 177 -5.86 -3.30 1.41
C TRP A 177 -7.25 -3.64 1.93
N ILE A 178 -7.46 -3.57 3.24
CA ILE A 178 -8.79 -3.78 3.86
C ILE A 178 -9.77 -2.71 3.37
N SER A 179 -9.36 -1.44 3.30
CA SER A 179 -10.19 -0.36 2.77
C SER A 179 -10.57 -0.60 1.31
N ILE A 180 -9.63 -1.04 0.45
CA ILE A 180 -9.94 -1.39 -0.95
C ILE A 180 -10.97 -2.52 -1.02
N LEU A 181 -10.83 -3.55 -0.20
CA LEU A 181 -11.79 -4.66 -0.12
C LEU A 181 -13.17 -4.16 0.33
N LEU A 182 -13.24 -3.32 1.37
CA LEU A 182 -14.48 -2.73 1.86
C LEU A 182 -15.15 -1.83 0.82
N ILE A 183 -14.37 -1.01 0.11
CA ILE A 183 -14.86 -0.18 -1.00
C ILE A 183 -15.46 -1.05 -2.11
N GLY A 184 -14.78 -2.14 -2.48
CA GLY A 184 -15.28 -3.11 -3.45
C GLY A 184 -16.58 -3.77 -2.98
N GLY A 185 -16.64 -4.20 -1.72
CA GLY A 185 -17.83 -4.79 -1.10
C GLY A 185 -19.02 -3.82 -1.02
N ALA A 186 -18.78 -2.58 -0.59
CA ALA A 186 -19.80 -1.53 -0.54
C ALA A 186 -20.33 -1.19 -1.95
N THR A 187 -19.43 -1.12 -2.94
CA THR A 187 -19.80 -0.95 -4.35
C THR A 187 -20.68 -2.11 -4.82
N ALA A 188 -20.30 -3.36 -4.53
CA ALA A 188 -21.08 -4.54 -4.89
C ALA A 188 -22.48 -4.52 -4.27
N ALA A 189 -22.59 -4.20 -2.98
CA ALA A 189 -23.86 -4.13 -2.26
C ALA A 189 -24.78 -3.05 -2.85
N MET A 190 -24.25 -1.86 -3.09
CA MET A 190 -25.01 -0.75 -3.67
C MET A 190 -25.48 -1.05 -5.09
N ILE A 191 -24.62 -1.62 -5.95
CA ILE A 191 -25.01 -2.02 -7.31
C ILE A 191 -26.09 -3.11 -7.26
N THR A 192 -25.95 -4.09 -6.36
CA THR A 192 -26.95 -5.15 -6.17
C THR A 192 -28.31 -4.56 -5.79
N LEU A 193 -28.33 -3.60 -4.85
CA LEU A 193 -29.55 -2.89 -4.45
C LEU A 193 -30.15 -2.10 -5.62
N ALA A 194 -29.33 -1.34 -6.36
CA ALA A 194 -29.76 -0.55 -7.50
C ALA A 194 -30.29 -1.44 -8.65
N ALA A 195 -29.67 -2.59 -8.89
CA ALA A 195 -30.12 -3.57 -9.87
C ALA A 195 -31.47 -4.17 -9.47
N ASN A 196 -31.63 -4.59 -8.21
CA ASN A 196 -32.90 -5.11 -7.69
C ASN A 196 -34.03 -4.08 -7.78
N ALA A 197 -33.76 -2.83 -7.37
CA ALA A 197 -34.72 -1.74 -7.48
C ALA A 197 -35.10 -1.47 -8.94
N SER A 198 -34.13 -1.49 -9.85
CA SER A 198 -34.38 -1.31 -11.28
C SER A 198 -35.18 -2.47 -11.88
N LEU A 199 -34.92 -3.71 -11.47
CA LEU A 199 -35.68 -4.87 -11.95
C LEU A 199 -37.12 -4.84 -11.43
N ALA A 200 -37.33 -4.50 -10.16
CA ALA A 200 -38.66 -4.37 -9.56
C ALA A 200 -39.48 -3.25 -10.23
N ALA A 201 -38.87 -2.08 -10.45
CA ALA A 201 -39.53 -0.94 -11.11
C ALA A 201 -39.93 -1.22 -12.56
N ASN A 202 -39.33 -2.23 -13.22
CA ASN A 202 -39.62 -2.58 -14.60
C ASN A 202 -40.28 -3.97 -14.73
N ALA A 203 -40.87 -4.51 -13.65
CA ALA A 203 -41.43 -5.87 -13.64
C ALA A 203 -42.52 -6.08 -14.71
N GLN A 204 -43.43 -5.12 -14.90
CA GLN A 204 -44.49 -5.19 -15.91
C GLN A 204 -43.93 -5.25 -17.34
N ILE A 205 -42.88 -4.46 -17.64
CA ILE A 205 -42.21 -4.48 -18.95
C ILE A 205 -41.54 -5.85 -19.18
N ILE A 206 -40.88 -6.39 -18.15
CA ILE A 206 -40.24 -7.71 -18.19
C ILE A 206 -41.28 -8.80 -18.48
N GLU A 207 -42.45 -8.74 -17.86
CA GLU A 207 -43.53 -9.69 -18.07
C GLU A 207 -44.07 -9.66 -19.51
N VAL A 208 -44.33 -8.47 -20.07
CA VAL A 208 -44.76 -8.32 -21.46
C VAL A 208 -43.71 -8.88 -22.43
N LEU A 209 -42.43 -8.63 -22.18
CA LEU A 209 -41.35 -9.18 -23.01
C LEU A 209 -41.30 -10.70 -22.94
N ARG A 210 -41.53 -11.29 -21.76
CA ARG A 210 -41.62 -12.75 -21.61
C ARG A 210 -42.81 -13.31 -22.39
N GLN A 211 -43.96 -12.66 -22.36
CA GLN A 211 -45.15 -13.07 -23.13
C GLN A 211 -44.89 -13.07 -24.65
N VAL A 212 -44.06 -12.14 -25.14
CA VAL A 212 -43.63 -12.08 -26.55
C VAL A 212 -42.46 -13.06 -26.85
N GLY A 213 -42.02 -13.85 -25.87
CA GLY A 213 -41.02 -14.92 -26.05
C GLY A 213 -39.58 -14.55 -25.69
N ALA A 214 -39.34 -13.42 -25.01
CA ALA A 214 -38.00 -13.05 -24.57
C ALA A 214 -37.49 -14.01 -23.48
N ARG A 215 -36.23 -14.45 -23.62
CA ARG A 215 -35.58 -15.37 -22.67
C ARG A 215 -34.99 -14.59 -21.48
N ASP A 216 -35.00 -15.18 -20.29
CA ASP A 216 -34.43 -14.59 -19.06
C ASP A 216 -32.97 -14.15 -19.22
N ARG A 217 -32.17 -14.94 -19.94
CA ARG A 217 -30.78 -14.58 -20.27
C ARG A 217 -30.64 -13.32 -21.12
N PHE A 218 -31.62 -13.03 -21.97
CA PHE A 218 -31.64 -11.83 -22.81
C PHE A 218 -31.94 -10.61 -21.94
N ILE A 219 -32.94 -10.72 -21.06
CA ILE A 219 -33.30 -9.67 -20.10
C ILE A 219 -32.14 -9.42 -19.12
N ALA A 220 -31.64 -10.47 -18.45
CA ALA A 220 -30.51 -10.37 -17.53
C ALA A 220 -29.26 -9.78 -18.20
N GLY A 221 -28.96 -10.18 -19.43
CA GLY A 221 -27.83 -9.65 -20.20
C GLY A 221 -27.93 -8.15 -20.45
N ALA A 222 -29.12 -7.63 -20.76
CA ALA A 222 -29.33 -6.20 -20.95
C ALA A 222 -29.04 -5.40 -19.66
N PHE A 223 -29.53 -5.87 -18.51
CA PHE A 223 -29.24 -5.23 -17.21
C PHE A 223 -27.76 -5.31 -16.84
N VAL A 224 -27.17 -6.51 -16.89
CA VAL A 224 -25.76 -6.74 -16.56
C VAL A 224 -24.85 -5.85 -17.40
N ARG A 225 -25.02 -5.86 -18.72
CA ARG A 225 -24.24 -5.02 -19.64
C ARG A 225 -24.31 -3.56 -19.24
N ARG A 226 -25.52 -3.07 -18.98
CA ARG A 226 -25.75 -1.65 -18.77
C ARG A 226 -25.25 -1.14 -17.43
N PHE A 227 -25.42 -1.89 -16.34
CA PHE A 227 -24.82 -1.57 -15.05
C PHE A 227 -23.29 -1.69 -15.09
N THR A 228 -22.76 -2.69 -15.80
CA THR A 228 -21.31 -2.87 -15.99
C THR A 228 -20.68 -1.67 -16.71
N PHE A 229 -21.27 -1.21 -17.82
CA PHE A 229 -20.75 -0.06 -18.56
C PHE A 229 -20.83 1.25 -17.75
N ARG A 230 -21.87 1.43 -16.94
CA ARG A 230 -21.99 2.60 -16.06
C ARG A 230 -20.96 2.59 -14.95
N ALA A 231 -20.79 1.45 -14.30
CA ALA A 231 -19.79 1.29 -13.27
C ALA A 231 -18.39 1.49 -13.84
N LEU A 232 -18.11 0.95 -15.03
CA LEU A 232 -16.86 1.16 -15.75
C LEU A 232 -16.62 2.64 -16.04
N PHE A 233 -17.60 3.35 -16.60
CA PHE A 233 -17.45 4.76 -16.94
C PHE A 233 -17.32 5.65 -15.69
N GLY A 234 -18.18 5.41 -14.69
CA GLY A 234 -18.10 6.10 -13.40
C GLY A 234 -16.76 5.88 -12.73
N ALA A 235 -16.32 4.62 -12.65
CA ALA A 235 -15.03 4.28 -12.08
C ALA A 235 -13.86 4.86 -12.87
N ALA A 236 -13.92 4.90 -14.21
CA ALA A 236 -12.90 5.54 -15.04
C ALA A 236 -12.77 7.03 -14.72
N VAL A 237 -13.89 7.76 -14.65
CA VAL A 237 -13.91 9.18 -14.28
C VAL A 237 -13.39 9.36 -12.85
N GLY A 238 -13.85 8.55 -11.90
CA GLY A 238 -13.40 8.58 -10.51
C GLY A 238 -11.91 8.30 -10.35
N THR A 239 -11.39 7.32 -11.10
CA THR A 239 -9.96 7.00 -11.15
C THR A 239 -9.16 8.16 -11.72
N LEU A 240 -9.60 8.78 -12.82
CA LEU A 240 -8.93 9.96 -13.39
C LEU A 240 -8.90 11.12 -12.39
N LEU A 241 -10.03 11.41 -11.73
CA LEU A 241 -10.09 12.44 -10.69
C LEU A 241 -9.19 12.11 -9.49
N GLY A 242 -9.16 10.84 -9.08
CA GLY A 242 -8.28 10.38 -7.99
C GLY A 242 -6.81 10.51 -8.35
N MET A 243 -6.43 10.14 -9.58
CA MET A 243 -5.07 10.29 -10.10
C MET A 243 -4.67 11.76 -10.18
N SER A 244 -5.55 12.63 -10.67
CA SER A 244 -5.33 14.08 -10.66
C SER A 244 -5.19 14.62 -9.23
N GLY A 245 -5.98 14.12 -8.28
CA GLY A 245 -5.86 14.48 -6.87
C GLY A 245 -4.51 14.09 -6.27
N VAL A 246 -4.00 12.91 -6.62
CA VAL A 246 -2.65 12.45 -6.19
C VAL A 246 -1.54 13.28 -6.87
N LEU A 247 -1.71 13.69 -8.13
CA LEU A 247 -0.76 14.58 -8.83
C LEU A 247 -0.66 15.97 -8.19
N LEU A 248 -1.73 16.45 -7.55
CA LEU A 248 -1.77 17.75 -6.89
C LEU A 248 -1.17 17.71 -5.48
N LEU A 249 -0.84 16.53 -4.95
CA LEU A 249 -0.15 16.43 -3.67
C LEU A 249 1.31 16.89 -3.83
N PRO A 250 1.86 17.66 -2.87
CA PRO A 250 3.25 18.11 -2.92
C PRO A 250 4.22 16.93 -3.03
N GLU A 251 5.26 17.08 -3.85
CA GLU A 251 6.33 16.08 -3.93
C GLU A 251 7.12 15.98 -2.61
N ALA A 252 7.76 14.83 -2.42
CA ALA A 252 8.55 14.54 -1.23
C ALA A 252 9.74 15.50 -1.12
N SER A 253 9.68 16.44 -0.17
CA SER A 253 10.84 17.25 0.23
C SER A 253 11.58 16.56 1.36
N ASP A 254 12.91 16.58 1.37
CA ASP A 254 13.75 16.03 2.46
C ASP A 254 13.43 16.64 3.84
N ALA A 255 12.88 17.86 3.87
CA ALA A 255 12.44 18.54 5.10
C ALA A 255 11.01 18.18 5.57
N GLY A 256 10.23 17.52 4.71
CA GLY A 256 8.81 17.25 4.94
C GLY A 256 8.59 15.80 5.33
N GLY A 257 8.49 15.52 6.63
CA GLY A 257 8.23 14.17 7.14
C GLY A 257 6.97 13.52 6.55
N PHE A 258 6.91 12.18 6.62
CA PHE A 258 5.84 11.18 6.35
C PHE A 258 4.76 11.48 5.28
N LEU A 259 4.16 12.67 5.29
CA LEU A 259 3.06 13.13 4.46
C LEU A 259 3.48 13.55 3.04
N THR A 260 4.76 13.85 2.79
CA THR A 260 5.22 14.33 1.46
C THR A 260 5.58 13.19 0.48
N GLY A 261 5.65 11.93 0.95
CA GLY A 261 5.91 10.74 0.12
C GLY A 261 4.66 10.01 -0.38
N LEU A 262 3.48 10.58 -0.17
CA LEU A 262 2.18 9.97 -0.50
C LEU A 262 1.90 10.09 -2.00
N GLY A 263 2.37 9.12 -2.78
CA GLY A 263 2.12 9.10 -4.23
C GLY A 263 2.47 7.80 -4.91
N PHE A 264 2.14 7.71 -6.21
CA PHE A 264 2.59 6.61 -7.06
C PHE A 264 4.01 6.91 -7.58
N GLN A 265 4.85 5.88 -7.66
CA GLN A 265 6.20 5.98 -8.24
C GLN A 265 6.41 4.86 -9.26
N GLY A 266 7.05 5.19 -10.39
CA GLY A 266 7.34 4.24 -11.47
C GLY A 266 6.09 3.48 -11.95
N ILE A 267 6.13 2.15 -11.85
CA ILE A 267 5.04 1.26 -12.27
C ILE A 267 3.75 1.43 -11.44
N GLY A 268 3.85 2.08 -10.27
CA GLY A 268 2.74 2.42 -9.39
C GLY A 268 1.62 3.20 -10.10
N TRP A 269 1.96 4.00 -11.12
CA TRP A 269 1.00 4.78 -11.91
C TRP A 269 0.08 3.93 -12.80
N ILE A 270 0.47 2.70 -13.09
CA ILE A 270 -0.31 1.78 -13.93
C ILE A 270 -1.37 1.05 -13.09
N LEU A 271 -1.10 0.80 -11.80
CA LEU A 271 -2.04 0.05 -10.94
C LEU A 271 -3.44 0.68 -10.84
N PRO A 272 -3.61 2.01 -10.72
CA PRO A 272 -4.92 2.65 -10.77
C PRO A 272 -5.74 2.32 -12.02
N ALA A 273 -5.11 2.02 -13.16
CA ALA A 273 -5.81 1.65 -14.39
C ALA A 273 -6.57 0.31 -14.28
N LEU A 274 -6.25 -0.53 -13.28
CA LEU A 274 -7.04 -1.73 -12.98
C LEU A 274 -8.34 -1.40 -12.23
N ILE A 275 -8.45 -0.26 -11.54
CA ILE A 275 -9.61 0.07 -10.70
C ILE A 275 -10.92 0.10 -11.52
N PRO A 276 -10.98 0.73 -12.72
CA PRO A 276 -12.20 0.70 -13.54
C PRO A 276 -12.56 -0.72 -14.00
N ILE A 277 -11.56 -1.55 -14.30
CA ILE A 277 -11.76 -2.94 -14.72
C ILE A 277 -12.32 -3.77 -13.56
N LEU A 278 -11.77 -3.61 -12.36
CA LEU A 278 -12.25 -4.27 -11.15
C LEU A 278 -13.66 -3.79 -10.79
N GLY A 279 -13.93 -2.49 -10.87
CA GLY A 279 -15.26 -1.92 -10.67
C GLY A 279 -16.29 -2.48 -11.64
N ALA A 280 -15.93 -2.63 -12.91
CA ALA A 280 -16.76 -3.29 -13.92
C ALA A 280 -16.99 -4.78 -13.60
N GLY A 281 -15.95 -5.49 -13.15
CA GLY A 281 -16.06 -6.88 -12.71
C GLY A 281 -17.01 -7.06 -11.52
N VAL A 282 -16.89 -6.19 -10.51
CA VAL A 282 -17.80 -6.14 -9.36
C VAL A 282 -19.23 -5.87 -9.81
N ALA A 283 -19.43 -4.88 -10.68
CA ALA A 283 -20.75 -4.52 -11.21
C ALA A 283 -21.39 -5.67 -12.00
N PHE A 284 -20.59 -6.37 -12.80
CA PHE A 284 -21.02 -7.54 -13.55
C PHE A 284 -21.54 -8.64 -12.61
N LEU A 285 -20.74 -9.02 -11.60
CA LEU A 285 -21.09 -10.07 -10.64
C LEU A 285 -22.31 -9.68 -9.80
N ALA A 286 -22.33 -8.45 -9.28
CA ALA A 286 -23.43 -7.90 -8.49
C ALA A 286 -24.74 -7.94 -9.28
N THR A 287 -24.75 -7.37 -10.49
CA THR A 287 -25.96 -7.29 -11.33
C THR A 287 -26.40 -8.66 -11.81
N TRP A 288 -25.47 -9.55 -12.15
CA TRP A 288 -25.79 -10.91 -12.58
C TRP A 288 -26.45 -11.71 -11.46
N SER A 289 -25.91 -11.62 -10.24
CA SER A 289 -26.49 -12.28 -9.07
C SER A 289 -27.88 -11.73 -8.72
N ALA A 290 -28.08 -10.42 -8.82
CA ALA A 290 -29.37 -9.75 -8.60
C ALA A 290 -30.41 -10.21 -9.65
N ALA A 291 -30.05 -10.16 -10.93
CA ALA A 291 -30.93 -10.56 -12.02
C ALA A 291 -31.33 -12.04 -11.92
N GLN A 292 -30.39 -12.94 -11.61
CA GLN A 292 -30.71 -14.35 -11.46
C GLN A 292 -31.65 -14.64 -10.29
N ARG A 293 -31.48 -13.97 -9.15
CA ARG A 293 -32.40 -14.13 -8.00
C ARG A 293 -33.79 -13.63 -8.36
N LYS A 294 -33.89 -12.41 -8.91
CA LYS A 294 -35.20 -11.81 -9.22
C LYS A 294 -35.96 -12.54 -10.32
N LEU A 295 -35.27 -13.08 -11.33
CA LEU A 295 -35.93 -13.83 -12.41
C LEU A 295 -36.45 -15.20 -11.93
N LYS A 296 -35.85 -15.81 -10.91
CA LYS A 296 -36.37 -17.03 -10.25
C LYS A 296 -37.60 -16.76 -9.37
N GLU A 297 -37.72 -15.56 -8.81
CA GLU A 297 -38.88 -15.17 -8.00
C GLU A 297 -40.12 -14.86 -8.85
N LEU A 298 -39.93 -14.58 -10.15
CA LEU A 298 -40.99 -14.21 -11.10
C LEU A 298 -41.44 -15.39 -11.99
N SER A 299 -40.89 -16.60 -11.76
CA SER A 299 -41.27 -17.84 -12.43
C SER A 299 -42.22 -18.66 -11.57
#